data_AF-A0A9W7F854-F1
#
_entry.id   AF-A0A9W7F854-F1
#
_cell.length_a   1.000
_cell.length_b   1.000
_cell.length_c   1.000
_cell.angle_alpha   90.00
_cell.angle_beta   90.00
_cell.angle_gamma   90.00
#
_symmetry.space_group_name_H-M   'P 1'
#
loop_
_entity.id
_entity.type
_entity.pdbx_description
1 polymer ?
#
loop_
_entity_poly.entity_id
_entity_poly.type
_entity_poly.pdbx_seq_one_letter_code
_entity_poly.pdbx_strand_id
1 'polypeptide(L)'
;MSKNKIASAPPPPPQNPYSDPVITTAYAVPGNDEMQHLITETTHTSYDEDDCVAASFSALLNVVWIILGGGIPISILYFVAGLLFCMTIVGIPCGLQLFKLSFLALFPFGNSIERYEAENLEGGGGDAVGCGCRFLGNLLFLPISLVLLIVHLLGGIICACTIVGIPFAYAHLKMAQLALCPFGKNASYRRGHSTTTTTTTTTMLSSRGGGGGYDAIV
;
A
#
# COMPACT_ATOMS: atom_id res chain seq x y z
N MET A 1 0.30 -43.97 -40.85
CA MET A 1 0.19 -42.50 -40.71
C MET A 1 -0.73 -42.19 -39.53
N SER A 2 -0.19 -42.17 -38.31
CA SER A 2 -0.93 -41.73 -37.13
C SER A 2 -0.74 -40.22 -37.00
N LYS A 3 -1.80 -39.43 -37.18
CA LYS A 3 -1.78 -37.99 -36.91
C LYS A 3 -1.82 -37.83 -35.39
N ASN A 4 -0.67 -37.58 -34.77
CA ASN A 4 -0.62 -37.16 -33.37
C ASN A 4 -1.37 -35.83 -33.25
N LYS A 5 -2.58 -35.92 -32.70
CA LYS A 5 -3.40 -34.77 -32.34
C LYS A 5 -2.73 -34.15 -31.12
N ILE A 6 -1.86 -33.16 -31.36
CA ILE A 6 -1.32 -32.30 -30.30
C ILE A 6 -2.54 -31.76 -29.56
N ALA A 7 -2.67 -32.10 -28.28
CA ALA A 7 -3.73 -31.57 -27.45
C ALA A 7 -3.62 -30.04 -27.53
N SER A 8 -4.62 -29.40 -28.14
CA SER A 8 -4.66 -27.95 -28.21
C SER A 8 -4.62 -27.45 -26.78
N ALA A 9 -3.62 -26.65 -26.43
CA ALA A 9 -3.58 -25.97 -25.16
C ALA A 9 -4.94 -25.28 -24.92
N PRO A 10 -5.45 -25.29 -23.68
CA PRO A 10 -6.67 -24.55 -23.38
C PRO A 10 -6.52 -23.11 -23.89
N PRO A 11 -7.57 -22.51 -24.47
CA PRO A 11 -7.49 -21.13 -24.94
C PRO A 11 -6.99 -20.26 -23.79
N PRO A 12 -6.06 -19.32 -24.06
CA PRO A 12 -5.56 -18.45 -23.01
C PRO A 12 -6.76 -17.74 -22.37
N PRO A 13 -6.75 -17.55 -21.03
CA PRO A 13 -7.79 -16.79 -20.38
C PRO A 13 -7.90 -15.40 -21.02
N PRO A 14 -9.11 -14.80 -21.05
CA PRO A 14 -9.28 -13.46 -21.60
C PRO A 14 -8.25 -12.50 -20.98
N GLN A 15 -7.43 -11.88 -21.83
CA GLN A 15 -6.40 -10.96 -21.37
C GLN A 15 -7.06 -9.70 -20.83
N ASN A 16 -6.79 -9.38 -19.56
CA ASN A 16 -7.18 -8.12 -18.95
C ASN A 16 -6.44 -6.97 -19.68
N PRO A 17 -7.15 -5.96 -20.24
CA PRO A 17 -6.52 -4.84 -20.94
C PRO A 17 -5.65 -3.94 -20.04
N TYR A 18 -5.75 -4.07 -18.71
CA TYR A 18 -4.89 -3.46 -17.70
C TYR A 18 -3.87 -4.48 -17.17
N SER A 19 -3.05 -5.05 -18.06
CA SER A 19 -1.87 -5.84 -17.68
C SER A 19 -0.60 -5.21 -18.23
N ASP A 20 0.48 -5.34 -17.47
CA ASP A 20 1.82 -4.98 -17.96
C ASP A 20 2.18 -5.87 -19.16
N PRO A 21 3.05 -5.40 -20.08
CA PRO A 21 3.53 -6.24 -21.17
C PRO A 21 4.15 -7.52 -20.60
N VAL A 22 3.79 -8.66 -21.18
CA VAL A 22 4.29 -9.96 -20.74
C VAL A 22 5.81 -9.97 -20.82
N ILE A 23 6.47 -10.17 -19.67
CA ILE A 23 7.92 -10.25 -19.60
C ILE A 23 8.31 -11.71 -19.70
N THR A 24 8.96 -12.09 -20.80
CA THR A 24 9.52 -13.42 -20.99
C THR A 24 11.04 -13.35 -20.84
N THR A 25 11.57 -14.03 -19.84
CA THR A 25 13.01 -14.19 -19.64
C THR A 25 13.36 -15.65 -19.89
N ALA A 26 14.28 -15.91 -20.81
CA ALA A 26 14.78 -17.25 -21.07
C ALA A 26 16.27 -17.33 -20.70
N TYR A 27 16.66 -18.36 -19.98
CA TYR A 27 18.06 -18.63 -19.66
C TYR A 27 18.38 -20.11 -19.81
N ALA A 28 19.56 -20.39 -20.36
CA ALA A 28 20.06 -21.74 -20.53
C ALA A 28 20.69 -22.23 -19.22
N VAL A 29 20.26 -23.39 -18.75
CA VAL A 29 20.86 -24.10 -17.62
C VAL A 29 21.83 -25.14 -18.18
N PRO A 30 23.14 -25.04 -17.88
CA PRO A 30 24.11 -26.04 -18.32
C PRO A 30 23.81 -27.38 -17.64
N GLY A 31 23.49 -28.38 -18.45
CA GLY A 31 23.47 -29.78 -18.02
C GLY A 31 24.80 -30.47 -18.36
N ASN A 32 24.92 -31.72 -17.92
CA ASN A 32 26.01 -32.59 -18.36
C ASN A 32 26.01 -32.72 -19.89
N ASP A 33 27.17 -33.05 -20.47
CA ASP A 33 27.63 -32.79 -21.85
C ASP A 33 26.71 -33.18 -23.04
N GLU A 34 25.49 -33.67 -22.82
CA GLU A 34 24.51 -34.06 -23.83
C GLU A 34 23.16 -33.30 -23.76
N MET A 35 22.77 -32.69 -22.63
CA MET A 35 21.42 -32.14 -22.43
C MET A 35 21.44 -30.74 -21.81
N GLN A 36 21.08 -29.71 -22.58
CA GLN A 36 20.84 -28.37 -22.03
C GLN A 36 19.36 -28.22 -21.69
N HIS A 37 19.03 -27.59 -20.57
CA HIS A 37 17.65 -27.21 -20.27
C HIS A 37 17.49 -25.71 -20.52
N LEU A 38 16.57 -25.32 -21.40
CA LEU A 38 16.16 -23.93 -21.55
C LEU A 38 15.01 -23.67 -20.58
N ILE A 39 15.23 -22.82 -19.59
CA ILE A 39 14.16 -22.35 -18.71
C ILE A 39 13.63 -21.05 -19.30
N THR A 40 12.33 -21.01 -19.54
CA THR A 40 11.60 -19.81 -19.96
C THR A 40 10.64 -19.41 -18.87
N GLU A 41 10.91 -18.31 -18.18
CA GLU A 41 10.02 -17.70 -17.21
C GLU A 41 9.19 -16.63 -17.90
N THR A 42 7.87 -16.78 -17.86
CA THR A 42 6.91 -15.81 -18.39
C THR A 42 6.15 -15.20 -17.23
N THR A 43 6.39 -13.93 -16.96
CA THR A 43 5.75 -13.18 -15.87
C THR A 43 4.61 -12.35 -16.43
N HIS A 44 3.41 -12.54 -15.88
CA HIS A 44 2.22 -11.76 -16.19
C HIS A 44 1.76 -11.02 -14.93
N THR A 45 1.79 -9.69 -14.96
CA THR A 45 1.26 -8.84 -13.90
C THR A 45 -0.06 -8.24 -14.37
N SER A 46 -1.16 -8.57 -13.69
CA SER A 46 -2.48 -7.98 -13.93
C SER A 46 -2.90 -7.09 -12.78
N TYR A 47 -3.51 -5.97 -13.10
CA TYR A 47 -4.14 -5.06 -12.12
C TYR A 47 -5.63 -5.33 -12.07
N ASP A 48 -6.20 -5.41 -10.88
CA ASP A 48 -7.65 -5.58 -10.74
C ASP A 48 -8.36 -4.28 -11.10
N GLU A 49 -9.35 -4.35 -11.99
CA GLU A 49 -10.12 -3.18 -12.44
C GLU A 49 -10.82 -2.46 -11.27
N ASP A 50 -11.13 -3.22 -10.21
CA ASP A 50 -11.73 -2.72 -8.98
C ASP A 50 -10.86 -1.68 -8.25
N ASP A 51 -9.53 -1.70 -8.43
CA ASP A 51 -8.61 -0.75 -7.80
C ASP A 51 -8.77 0.67 -8.35
N CYS A 52 -8.97 0.82 -9.67
CA CYS A 52 -9.14 2.14 -10.28
C CYS A 52 -10.49 2.77 -9.90
N VAL A 53 -11.52 1.93 -9.74
CA VAL A 53 -12.83 2.35 -9.22
C VAL A 53 -12.71 2.79 -7.77
N ALA A 54 -12.00 2.02 -6.93
CA ALA A 54 -11.75 2.38 -5.53
C ALA A 54 -10.94 3.68 -5.37
N ALA A 55 -9.94 3.90 -6.23
CA ALA A 55 -9.15 5.14 -6.26
C ALA A 55 -10.02 6.35 -6.66
N SER A 56 -10.84 6.20 -7.71
CA SER A 56 -11.76 7.24 -8.18
C SER A 56 -12.78 7.62 -7.11
N PHE A 57 -13.36 6.62 -6.44
CA PHE A 57 -14.31 6.83 -5.35
C PHE A 57 -13.65 7.56 -4.15
N SER A 58 -12.44 7.17 -3.78
CA SER A 58 -11.67 7.83 -2.73
C SER A 58 -11.36 9.29 -3.07
N ALA A 59 -11.02 9.57 -4.33
CA ALA A 59 -10.79 10.94 -4.80
C ALA A 59 -12.05 11.80 -4.69
N LEU A 60 -13.20 11.28 -5.12
CA LEU A 60 -14.49 11.98 -5.00
C LEU A 60 -14.83 12.29 -3.53
N LEU A 61 -14.70 11.30 -2.64
CA LEU A 61 -14.96 11.51 -1.22
C LEU A 61 -14.00 12.54 -0.59
N ASN A 62 -12.73 12.55 -0.99
CA ASN A 62 -11.77 13.55 -0.53
C ASN A 62 -12.15 14.97 -0.99
N VAL A 63 -12.60 15.14 -2.24
CA VAL A 63 -13.08 16.45 -2.74
C VAL A 63 -14.29 16.93 -1.94
N VAL A 64 -15.29 16.07 -1.72
CA VAL A 64 -16.48 16.43 -0.94
C VAL A 64 -16.13 16.69 0.53
N TRP A 65 -15.17 15.94 1.09
CA TRP A 65 -14.68 16.13 2.46
C TRP A 65 -14.03 17.50 2.69
N ILE A 66 -13.20 17.96 1.75
CA ILE A 66 -12.55 19.27 1.83
C ILE A 66 -13.58 20.39 1.92
N ILE A 67 -14.71 20.27 1.19
CA ILE A 67 -15.75 21.30 1.10
C ILE A 67 -16.75 21.19 2.25
N LEU A 68 -17.25 19.98 2.54
CA LEU A 68 -18.40 19.76 3.43
C LEU A 68 -18.06 18.99 4.71
N GLY A 69 -17.11 18.06 4.64
CA GLY A 69 -16.73 17.18 5.77
C GLY A 69 -15.78 17.82 6.78
N GLY A 70 -15.35 19.06 6.56
CA GLY A 70 -14.44 19.76 7.48
C GLY A 70 -12.96 19.50 7.22
N GLY A 71 -12.57 19.04 6.02
CA GLY A 71 -11.16 18.76 5.71
C GLY A 71 -10.21 19.95 5.89
N ILE A 72 -10.57 21.13 5.39
CA ILE A 72 -9.79 22.36 5.56
C ILE A 72 -9.68 22.77 7.04
N PRO A 73 -10.79 22.98 7.78
CA PRO A 73 -10.69 23.44 9.17
C PRO A 73 -9.97 22.44 10.07
N ILE A 74 -10.16 21.12 9.85
CA ILE A 74 -9.45 20.09 10.62
C ILE A 74 -7.96 20.07 10.26
N SER A 75 -7.59 20.16 8.98
CA SER A 75 -6.18 20.20 8.58
C SER A 75 -5.45 21.41 9.17
N ILE A 76 -6.08 22.59 9.18
CA ILE A 76 -5.56 23.80 9.80
C ILE A 76 -5.40 23.60 11.31
N LEU A 77 -6.37 22.98 11.98
CA LEU A 77 -6.29 22.70 13.42
C LEU A 77 -5.06 21.84 13.76
N TYR A 78 -4.79 20.78 12.98
CA TYR A 78 -3.58 19.96 13.14
C TYR A 78 -2.30 20.74 12.83
N PHE A 79 -2.32 21.59 11.80
CA PHE A 79 -1.16 22.40 11.42
C PHE A 79 -0.80 23.41 12.51
N VAL A 80 -1.78 24.15 13.02
CA VAL A 80 -1.59 25.12 14.10
C VAL A 80 -1.15 24.42 15.38
N ALA A 81 -1.76 23.28 15.74
CA ALA A 81 -1.30 22.47 16.87
C ALA A 81 0.15 22.02 16.70
N GLY A 82 0.54 21.60 15.49
CA GLY A 82 1.93 21.26 15.17
C GLY A 82 2.89 22.43 15.35
N LEU A 83 2.50 23.62 14.88
CA LEU A 83 3.29 24.84 15.02
C LEU A 83 3.49 25.22 16.49
N LEU A 84 2.43 25.14 17.31
CA LEU A 84 2.50 25.38 18.76
C LEU A 84 3.45 24.39 19.46
N PHE A 85 3.44 23.12 19.06
CA PHE A 85 4.38 22.12 19.58
C PHE A 85 5.82 22.41 19.17
N CYS A 86 6.04 22.85 17.92
CA CYS A 86 7.37 23.25 17.44
C CYS A 86 7.93 24.49 18.17
N MET A 87 7.10 25.35 18.76
CA MET A 87 7.58 26.46 19.60
C MET A 87 8.23 25.97 20.90
N THR A 88 7.94 24.74 21.34
CA THR A 88 8.61 24.12 22.48
C THR A 88 9.75 23.23 22.00
N ILE A 89 10.96 23.39 22.56
CA ILE A 89 12.13 22.58 22.17
C ILE A 89 11.83 21.08 22.32
N VAL A 90 11.12 20.71 23.39
CA VAL A 90 10.71 19.33 23.68
C VAL A 90 9.62 18.82 22.72
N GLY A 91 8.79 19.72 22.18
CA GLY A 91 7.65 19.39 21.34
C GLY A 91 7.95 19.32 19.85
N ILE A 92 9.13 19.74 19.37
CA ILE A 92 9.54 19.64 17.96
C ILE A 92 9.25 18.25 17.34
N PRO A 93 9.65 17.11 17.94
CA PRO A 93 9.34 15.80 17.36
C PRO A 93 7.83 15.52 17.27
N CYS A 94 7.05 16.03 18.22
CA CYS A 94 5.59 15.91 18.21
C CYS A 94 4.96 16.81 17.14
N GLY A 95 5.46 18.03 16.97
CA GLY A 95 5.01 18.99 15.96
C GLY A 95 5.19 18.48 14.54
N LEU A 96 6.33 17.83 14.25
CA LEU A 96 6.56 17.19 12.95
C LEU A 96 5.56 16.07 12.64
N GLN A 97 5.14 15.31 13.65
CA GLN A 97 4.12 14.26 13.47
C GLN A 97 2.73 14.87 13.20
N LEU A 98 2.40 15.98 13.87
CA LEU A 98 1.16 16.74 13.63
C LEU A 98 1.07 17.31 12.22
N PHE A 99 2.18 17.77 11.64
CA PHE A 99 2.19 18.21 10.25
C PHE A 99 1.87 17.07 9.28
N LYS A 100 2.39 15.85 9.51
CA LYS A 100 2.02 14.67 8.70
C LYS A 100 0.52 14.35 8.83
N LEU A 101 -0.02 14.43 10.04
CA LEU A 101 -1.46 14.25 10.29
C LEU A 101 -2.31 15.35 9.66
N SER A 102 -1.80 16.58 9.55
CA SER A 102 -2.48 17.70 8.88
C SER A 102 -2.68 17.42 7.38
N PHE A 103 -1.69 16.85 6.70
CA PHE A 103 -1.85 16.41 5.30
C PHE A 103 -2.80 15.23 5.17
N LEU A 104 -2.71 14.25 6.09
CA LEU A 104 -3.64 13.12 6.12
C LEU A 104 -5.08 13.55 6.40
N ALA A 105 -5.28 14.61 7.18
CA ALA A 105 -6.58 15.20 7.47
C ALA A 105 -7.25 15.84 6.24
N LEU A 106 -6.48 16.30 5.26
CA LEU A 106 -7.03 16.78 3.98
C LEU A 106 -7.57 15.63 3.14
N PHE A 107 -6.90 14.49 3.17
CA PHE A 107 -7.20 13.33 2.33
C PHE A 107 -7.37 12.06 3.18
N PRO A 108 -8.44 11.95 3.99
CA PRO A 108 -8.60 10.81 4.90
C PRO A 108 -8.96 9.51 4.18
N PHE A 109 -9.47 9.58 2.95
CA PHE A 109 -9.89 8.42 2.16
C PHE A 109 -8.78 7.90 1.24
N GLY A 110 -8.74 6.59 1.00
CA GLY A 110 -7.73 5.91 0.18
C GLY A 110 -6.43 5.54 0.92
N ASN A 111 -6.23 6.04 2.14
CA ASN A 111 -5.03 5.75 2.94
C ASN A 111 -5.26 4.58 3.90
N SER A 112 -4.31 3.65 3.98
CA SER A 112 -4.25 2.58 4.99
C SER A 112 -3.44 3.06 6.20
N ILE A 113 -3.91 2.74 7.41
CA ILE A 113 -3.16 3.00 8.64
C ILE A 113 -2.54 1.68 9.06
N GLU A 114 -1.24 1.55 8.83
CA GLU A 114 -0.45 0.40 9.27
C GLU A 114 0.23 0.73 10.59
N ARG A 115 0.32 -0.26 11.48
CA ARG A 115 1.18 -0.13 12.66
C ARG A 115 2.63 -0.23 12.17
N TYR A 116 3.54 0.55 12.75
CA TYR A 116 4.95 0.23 12.60
C TYR A 116 5.18 -1.16 13.22
N GLU A 117 5.33 -2.18 12.39
CA GLU A 117 6.00 -3.42 12.79
C GLU A 117 7.49 -3.13 12.80
N ALA A 118 8.07 -3.11 14.00
CA ALA A 118 9.49 -2.92 14.22
C ALA A 118 10.27 -4.23 13.95
N GLU A 119 9.89 -5.01 12.93
CA GLU A 119 10.42 -6.36 12.73
C GLU A 119 11.46 -6.50 11.61
N ASN A 120 11.88 -5.42 10.95
CA ASN A 120 12.94 -5.49 9.93
C ASN A 120 13.97 -4.34 10.02
N LEU A 121 14.46 -4.06 11.23
CA LEU A 121 15.81 -3.52 11.39
C LEU A 121 16.66 -4.66 11.96
N GLU A 122 17.37 -5.36 11.07
CA GLU A 122 18.45 -6.27 11.43
C GLU A 122 19.52 -5.50 12.20
N GLY A 123 19.36 -5.37 13.53
CA GLY A 123 20.36 -4.74 14.38
C GLY A 123 19.84 -4.10 15.65
N GLY A 124 19.84 -4.86 16.75
CA GLY A 124 20.25 -4.36 18.06
C GLY A 124 19.18 -3.65 18.90
N GLY A 125 19.17 -3.95 20.20
CA GLY A 125 18.16 -3.47 21.15
C GLY A 125 17.96 -1.96 21.18
N GLY A 126 16.69 -1.54 21.19
CA GLY A 126 16.30 -0.13 21.11
C GLY A 126 14.79 0.12 21.30
N ASP A 127 14.04 -0.93 21.58
CA ASP A 127 12.59 -1.00 21.72
C ASP A 127 12.10 -0.39 23.04
N ALA A 128 12.94 -0.30 24.08
CA ALA A 128 12.63 0.45 25.30
C ALA A 128 12.72 1.97 25.13
N VAL A 129 13.67 2.48 24.32
CA VAL A 129 13.84 3.92 24.04
C VAL A 129 12.72 4.40 23.11
N GLY A 130 12.37 3.61 22.09
CA GLY A 130 11.21 3.87 21.23
C GLY A 130 9.87 3.79 21.97
N CYS A 131 9.68 2.80 22.85
CA CYS A 131 8.48 2.69 23.69
C CYS A 131 8.34 3.87 24.66
N GLY A 132 9.44 4.30 25.29
CA GLY A 132 9.49 5.45 26.19
C GLY A 132 9.19 6.77 25.48
N CYS A 133 9.80 7.05 24.33
CA CYS A 133 9.51 8.27 23.56
C CYS A 133 8.07 8.29 23.00
N ARG A 134 7.50 7.12 22.66
CA ARG A 134 6.07 7.00 22.27
C ARG A 134 5.14 7.26 23.45
N PHE A 135 5.45 6.73 24.63
CA PHE A 135 4.67 6.96 25.85
C PHE A 135 4.77 8.41 26.33
N LEU A 136 5.98 8.96 26.40
CA LEU A 136 6.24 10.33 26.85
C LEU A 136 5.66 11.35 25.87
N GLY A 137 5.77 11.09 24.57
CA GLY A 137 5.13 11.88 23.53
C GLY A 137 3.60 11.85 23.64
N ASN A 138 2.98 10.68 23.83
CA ASN A 138 1.54 10.57 24.07
C ASN A 138 1.11 11.27 25.38
N LEU A 139 1.92 11.19 26.45
CA LEU A 139 1.63 11.80 27.75
C LEU A 139 1.68 13.33 27.68
N LEU A 140 2.70 13.88 27.01
CA LEU A 140 2.83 15.32 26.75
C LEU A 140 1.69 15.82 25.84
N PHE A 141 1.26 14.98 24.89
CA PHE A 141 0.24 15.30 23.91
C PHE A 141 -1.20 15.08 24.40
N LEU A 142 -1.39 14.37 25.52
CA LEU A 142 -2.69 13.97 26.07
C LEU A 142 -3.73 15.11 26.23
N PRO A 143 -3.39 16.29 26.80
CA PRO A 143 -4.39 17.34 26.97
C PRO A 143 -4.88 17.91 25.64
N ILE A 144 -3.99 18.07 24.65
CA ILE A 144 -4.35 18.52 23.29
C ILE A 144 -5.06 17.43 22.52
N SER A 145 -4.65 16.16 22.68
CA SER A 145 -5.28 15.04 22.01
C SER A 145 -6.73 14.84 22.45
N LEU A 146 -7.06 15.15 23.71
CA LEU A 146 -8.44 15.10 24.18
C LEU A 146 -9.32 16.16 23.51
N VAL A 147 -8.79 17.37 23.30
CA VAL A 147 -9.51 18.43 22.57
C VAL A 147 -9.72 18.01 21.11
N LEU A 148 -8.68 17.51 20.44
CA LEU A 148 -8.77 17.00 19.06
C LEU A 148 -9.74 15.82 18.95
N LEU A 149 -9.71 14.89 19.91
CA LEU A 149 -10.65 13.78 20.01
C LEU A 149 -12.09 14.29 20.10
N ILE A 150 -12.36 15.26 20.97
CA ILE A 150 -13.70 15.85 21.12
C ILE A 150 -14.14 16.52 19.82
N VAL A 151 -13.26 17.29 19.16
CA VAL A 151 -13.56 17.91 17.86
C VAL A 151 -13.94 16.84 16.82
N HIS A 152 -13.22 15.73 16.77
CA HIS A 152 -13.55 14.64 15.86
C HIS A 152 -14.84 13.90 16.23
N LEU A 153 -15.11 13.67 17.52
CA LEU A 153 -16.35 13.04 17.96
C LEU A 153 -17.55 13.92 17.62
N LEU A 154 -17.47 15.23 17.88
CA LEU A 154 -18.53 16.18 17.54
C LEU A 154 -18.74 16.27 16.04
N GLY A 155 -17.68 16.47 15.25
CA GLY A 155 -17.77 16.50 13.79
C GLY A 155 -18.30 15.20 13.20
N GLY A 156 -17.87 14.06 13.76
CA GLY A 156 -18.35 12.74 13.38
C GLY A 156 -19.84 12.53 13.67
N ILE A 157 -20.32 12.95 14.85
CA ILE A 157 -21.74 12.90 15.21
C ILE A 157 -22.57 13.79 14.27
N ILE A 158 -22.13 15.03 14.04
CA ILE A 158 -22.82 15.96 13.13
C ILE A 158 -22.93 15.38 11.72
N CYS A 159 -21.83 14.82 11.19
CA CYS A 159 -21.84 14.18 9.88
C CYS A 159 -22.76 12.94 9.85
N ALA A 160 -22.72 12.11 10.90
CA ALA A 160 -23.54 10.90 11.00
C ALA A 160 -25.05 11.21 10.99
N CYS A 161 -25.47 12.33 11.56
CA CYS A 161 -26.88 12.76 11.57
C CYS A 161 -27.47 12.95 10.16
N THR A 162 -26.64 13.15 9.13
CA THR A 162 -27.13 13.46 7.78
C THR A 162 -27.34 12.23 6.88
N ILE A 163 -27.17 10.99 7.38
CA ILE A 163 -27.15 9.69 6.64
C ILE A 163 -26.13 9.67 5.49
N VAL A 164 -26.20 10.61 4.56
CA VAL A 164 -25.22 10.90 3.51
C VAL A 164 -23.84 11.20 4.09
N GLY A 165 -23.75 11.75 5.31
CA GLY A 165 -22.48 12.07 5.96
C GLY A 165 -21.79 10.92 6.70
N ILE A 166 -22.36 9.71 6.71
CA ILE A 166 -21.73 8.51 7.30
C ILE A 166 -20.27 8.28 6.83
N PRO A 167 -19.92 8.36 5.54
CA PRO A 167 -18.52 8.27 5.11
C PRO A 167 -17.61 9.33 5.74
N PHE A 168 -18.10 10.56 5.95
CA PHE A 168 -17.34 11.62 6.61
C PHE A 168 -17.25 11.41 8.13
N ALA A 169 -18.29 10.84 8.75
CA ALA A 169 -18.23 10.41 10.15
C ALA A 169 -17.14 9.35 10.35
N TYR A 170 -17.02 8.40 9.43
CA TYR A 170 -15.93 7.42 9.44
C TYR A 170 -14.55 8.09 9.35
N ALA A 171 -14.38 9.09 8.47
CA ALA A 171 -13.14 9.86 8.39
C ALA A 171 -12.82 10.57 9.73
N HIS A 172 -13.82 11.17 10.38
CA HIS A 172 -13.63 11.76 11.72
C HIS A 172 -13.18 10.74 12.76
N LEU A 173 -13.80 9.55 12.81
CA LEU A 173 -13.41 8.48 13.74
C LEU A 173 -12.02 7.92 13.45
N LYS A 174 -11.67 7.77 12.16
CA LYS A 174 -10.33 7.35 11.72
C LYS A 174 -9.26 8.32 12.21
N MET A 175 -9.51 9.63 12.05
CA MET A 175 -8.58 10.66 12.51
C MET A 175 -8.58 10.80 14.05
N ALA A 176 -9.71 10.58 14.73
CA ALA A 176 -9.78 10.52 16.20
C ALA A 176 -8.84 9.44 16.79
N GLN A 177 -8.76 8.28 16.16
CA GLN A 177 -7.86 7.19 16.57
C GLN A 177 -6.37 7.55 16.37
N LEU A 178 -6.07 8.45 15.43
CA LEU A 178 -4.72 8.99 15.21
C LEU A 178 -4.41 10.14 16.16
N ALA A 179 -5.42 10.94 16.52
CA ALA A 179 -5.30 12.01 17.52
C ALA A 179 -4.96 11.45 18.90
N LEU A 180 -5.60 10.35 19.33
CA LEU A 180 -5.35 9.74 20.64
C LEU A 180 -3.94 9.16 20.79
N CYS A 181 -3.41 8.58 19.71
CA CYS A 181 -2.08 7.95 19.68
C CYS A 181 -1.38 8.29 18.37
N PRO A 182 -0.77 9.50 18.25
CA PRO A 182 -0.14 9.94 17.01
C PRO A 182 1.12 9.15 16.65
N PHE A 183 1.74 8.45 17.62
CA PHE A 183 3.03 7.79 17.41
C PHE A 183 2.92 6.30 17.05
N GLY A 184 3.77 5.90 16.10
CA GLY A 184 3.98 4.53 15.61
C GLY A 184 2.83 3.93 14.82
N LYS A 185 2.10 4.79 14.10
CA LYS A 185 1.21 4.43 12.99
C LYS A 185 1.67 5.19 11.75
N ASN A 186 1.64 4.50 10.62
CA ASN A 186 2.02 5.05 9.32
C ASN A 186 0.79 5.11 8.45
N ALA A 187 0.58 6.26 7.82
CA ALA A 187 -0.35 6.34 6.72
C ALA A 187 0.43 6.00 5.45
N SER A 188 0.17 4.83 4.91
CA SER A 188 0.57 4.45 3.56
C SER A 188 -0.63 4.67 2.63
N TYR A 189 -0.37 5.04 1.38
CA TYR A 189 -1.40 4.93 0.36
C TYR A 189 -1.65 3.45 0.12
N ARG A 190 -2.93 3.04 0.06
CA ARG A 190 -3.27 1.66 -0.25
C ARG A 190 -2.79 1.35 -1.68
N ARG A 191 -1.70 0.59 -1.79
CA ARG A 191 -1.22 0.12 -3.10
C ARG A 191 -2.30 -0.81 -3.68
N GLY A 192 -2.63 -0.61 -4.95
CA GLY A 192 -3.51 -1.53 -5.68
C GLY A 192 -2.96 -2.96 -5.61
N HIS A 193 -3.86 -3.94 -5.60
CA HIS A 193 -3.47 -5.34 -5.66
C HIS A 193 -3.04 -5.66 -7.09
N SER A 194 -1.75 -5.91 -7.27
CA SER A 194 -1.23 -6.53 -8.48
C SER A 194 -1.14 -8.02 -8.26
N THR A 195 -1.81 -8.80 -9.11
CA THR A 195 -1.62 -10.25 -9.14
C THR A 195 -0.51 -10.55 -10.15
N THR A 196 0.65 -10.98 -9.66
CA THR A 196 1.77 -11.41 -10.50
C THR A 196 1.77 -12.94 -10.58
N THR A 197 1.55 -13.46 -11.78
CA THR A 197 1.62 -14.90 -12.09
C THR A 197 2.89 -15.16 -12.90
N THR A 198 3.81 -15.96 -12.36
CA THR A 198 5.01 -16.41 -13.07
C THR A 198 4.83 -17.85 -13.53
N THR A 199 4.87 -18.07 -14.85
CA THR A 199 4.82 -19.40 -15.47
C THR A 199 6.22 -19.80 -15.93
N THR A 200 6.80 -20.82 -15.29
CA THR A 200 8.12 -21.37 -15.66
C THR A 200 7.92 -22.58 -16.57
N THR A 201 8.39 -22.48 -17.81
CA THR A 201 8.41 -23.58 -18.78
C THR A 201 9.84 -24.07 -18.96
N THR A 202 10.08 -25.36 -18.69
CA THR A 202 11.38 -26.00 -18.91
C THR A 202 11.35 -26.80 -20.20
N THR A 203 12.15 -26.40 -21.19
CA THR A 203 12.29 -27.10 -22.47
C THR A 203 13.63 -27.82 -22.52
N MET A 204 13.61 -29.09 -22.90
CA MET A 204 14.82 -29.90 -23.12
C MET A 204 15.43 -29.55 -24.49
N LEU A 205 16.72 -29.21 -24.52
CA LEU A 205 17.51 -29.01 -25.74
C LEU A 205 18.48 -30.19 -25.90
N SER A 206 18.43 -30.86 -27.05
CA SER A 206 19.35 -31.96 -27.37
C SER A 206 20.39 -31.52 -28.41
N SER A 207 21.63 -31.94 -28.17
CA SER A 207 22.79 -31.64 -29.02
C SER A 207 22.66 -32.34 -30.38
N ARG A 208 22.77 -31.55 -31.46
CA ARG A 208 22.81 -32.11 -32.81
C ARG A 208 24.20 -32.69 -33.08
N GLY A 209 24.27 -34.02 -33.19
CA GLY A 209 25.48 -34.71 -33.62
C GLY A 209 26.02 -34.11 -34.93
N GLY A 210 27.20 -33.49 -34.85
CA GLY A 210 28.00 -33.10 -36.01
C GLY A 210 27.98 -31.63 -36.45
N GLY A 211 27.34 -30.69 -35.74
CA GLY A 211 27.42 -29.28 -36.13
C GLY A 211 26.70 -28.31 -35.22
N GLY A 212 27.38 -27.88 -34.15
CA GLY A 212 27.28 -26.57 -33.49
C GLY A 212 25.92 -25.96 -33.10
N GLY A 213 24.79 -26.67 -33.20
CA GLY A 213 23.46 -26.15 -32.92
C GLY A 213 22.60 -27.12 -32.11
N TYR A 214 21.69 -26.57 -31.29
CA TYR A 214 20.74 -27.31 -30.46
C TYR A 214 19.32 -27.03 -30.95
N ASP A 215 18.49 -28.08 -31.11
CA ASP A 215 17.07 -27.95 -31.45
C ASP A 215 16.20 -28.22 -30.19
N ALA A 216 15.09 -27.49 -30.06
CA ALA A 216 14.13 -27.70 -28.97
C ALA A 216 13.33 -29.00 -29.19
N ILE A 217 13.32 -29.88 -28.19
CA ILE A 217 12.44 -31.05 -28.16
C ILE A 217 11.12 -30.59 -27.53
N VAL A 218 10.06 -30.52 -28.35
CA VAL A 218 8.68 -30.17 -27.92
C VAL A 218 7.96 -31.40 -27.42
#